data_AF-A0A2U8QZB8-F1
#
_entry.id   AF-A0A2U8QZB8-F1
#
_cell.length_a   1.000
_cell.length_b   1.000
_cell.length_c   1.000
_cell.angle_alpha   90.00
_cell.angle_beta   90.00
_cell.angle_gamma   90.00
#
_symmetry.space_group_name_H-M   'P 1'
#
loop_
_entity.id
_entity.type
_entity.pdbx_description
1 polymer ?
#
loop_
_entity_poly.entity_id
_entity_poly.type
_entity_poly.pdbx_seq_one_letter_code
_entity_poly.pdbx_strand_id
1 'polypeptide(L)'
;MKNIIQNINKAFDHRIRLGIMSVLMVNESADFTTLKEILGVTDGNLASHAKALENEKYITVEKQFIGRKPNTKYIATKEGKKAFQEHIEALEKLISNQN
;
A
#
# COMPACT_ATOMS: atom_id res chain seq x y z
N MET A 1 27.85 11.07 -8.91
CA MET A 1 26.61 11.03 -9.73
C MET A 1 25.43 11.20 -8.80
N LYS A 2 24.47 12.09 -9.10
CA LYS A 2 23.24 12.22 -8.29
C LYS A 2 22.49 10.89 -8.35
N ASN A 3 22.28 10.25 -7.20
CA ASN A 3 21.50 9.01 -7.12
C ASN A 3 20.01 9.37 -7.20
N ILE A 4 19.49 9.45 -8.43
CA ILE A 4 18.13 9.91 -8.70
C ILE A 4 17.06 8.99 -8.10
N ILE A 5 17.39 7.72 -7.83
CA ILE A 5 16.49 6.71 -7.26
C ILE A 5 16.61 6.54 -5.75
N GLN A 6 17.45 7.33 -5.07
CA GLN A 6 17.74 7.15 -3.64
C GLN A 6 16.50 7.18 -2.75
N ASN A 7 15.47 7.95 -3.13
CA ASN A 7 14.24 8.13 -2.36
C ASN A 7 13.07 7.26 -2.87
N ILE A 8 13.34 6.34 -3.79
CA ILE A 8 12.35 5.35 -4.22
C ILE A 8 12.28 4.25 -3.17
N ASN A 9 11.22 4.31 -2.35
CA ASN A 9 10.97 3.31 -1.33
C ASN A 9 10.67 1.93 -1.95
N LYS A 10 11.58 0.97 -1.72
CA LYS A 10 11.52 -0.41 -2.23
C LYS A 10 10.25 -1.17 -1.85
N ALA A 11 9.59 -0.78 -0.76
CA ALA A 11 8.31 -1.39 -0.37
C ALA A 11 7.25 -1.21 -1.46
N PHE A 12 7.33 -0.14 -2.26
CA PHE A 12 6.36 0.22 -3.28
C PHE A 12 6.77 -0.13 -4.72
N ASP A 13 7.95 -0.76 -4.93
CA ASP A 13 8.37 -1.27 -6.24
C ASP A 13 7.41 -2.32 -6.80
N HIS A 14 6.67 -3.00 -5.90
CA HIS A 14 5.68 -3.98 -6.28
C HIS A 14 4.31 -3.33 -6.51
N ARG A 15 3.78 -3.43 -7.74
CA ARG A 15 2.51 -2.79 -8.15
C ARG A 15 1.34 -3.03 -7.20
N ILE A 16 1.26 -4.23 -6.59
CA ILE A 16 0.18 -4.57 -5.65
C ILE A 16 0.31 -3.78 -4.35
N ARG A 17 1.53 -3.60 -3.82
CA ARG A 17 1.74 -2.82 -2.59
C ARG A 17 1.48 -1.33 -2.83
N LEU A 18 1.93 -0.83 -3.98
CA LEU A 18 1.60 0.52 -4.45
C LEU A 18 0.07 0.70 -4.55
N GLY A 19 -0.63 -0.26 -5.14
CA GLY A 19 -2.10 -0.25 -5.27
C GLY A 19 -2.83 -0.30 -3.92
N ILE A 20 -2.43 -1.19 -3.01
CA ILE A 20 -3.00 -1.27 -1.65
C ILE A 20 -2.89 0.09 -0.96
N MET A 21 -1.68 0.69 -0.93
CA MET A 21 -1.49 1.98 -0.30
C MET A 21 -2.26 3.09 -1.00
N SER A 22 -2.33 3.09 -2.34
CA SER A 22 -3.12 4.07 -3.10
C SER A 22 -4.59 4.08 -2.67
N VAL A 23 -5.20 2.90 -2.49
CA VAL A 23 -6.57 2.77 -2.00
C VAL A 23 -6.68 3.29 -0.56
N LEU A 24 -5.73 2.95 0.31
CA LEU A 24 -5.75 3.35 1.73
C LEU A 24 -5.34 4.81 1.99
N MET A 25 -4.80 5.51 0.99
CA MET A 25 -4.52 6.95 1.08
C MET A 25 -5.79 7.78 0.95
N VAL A 26 -6.78 7.29 0.18
CA VAL A 26 -8.04 8.00 -0.08
C VAL A 26 -9.22 7.46 0.74
N ASN A 27 -9.04 6.34 1.44
CA ASN A 27 -10.04 5.75 2.32
C ASN A 27 -9.48 5.62 3.74
N GLU A 28 -10.32 5.76 4.77
CA GLU A 28 -9.90 5.47 6.15
C GLU A 28 -9.47 4.00 6.33
N SER A 29 -10.07 3.11 5.53
CA SER A 29 -9.79 1.68 5.54
C SER A 29 -10.38 1.00 4.30
N ALA A 30 -9.94 -0.23 4.02
CA ALA A 30 -10.60 -1.10 3.05
C ALA A 30 -10.62 -2.54 3.56
N ASP A 31 -11.66 -3.30 3.22
CA ASP A 31 -11.67 -4.74 3.51
C ASP A 31 -10.97 -5.55 2.43
N PHE A 32 -10.68 -6.82 2.74
CA PHE A 32 -10.00 -7.74 1.83
C PHE A 32 -10.68 -7.88 0.47
N THR A 33 -12.01 -8.05 0.47
CA THR A 33 -12.78 -8.25 -0.77
C THR A 33 -12.70 -7.02 -1.66
N THR A 34 -12.87 -5.84 -1.07
CA THR A 34 -12.76 -4.54 -1.74
C THR A 34 -11.38 -4.37 -2.39
N LEU A 35 -10.30 -4.62 -1.64
CA LEU A 35 -8.94 -4.54 -2.18
C LEU A 35 -8.69 -5.55 -3.30
N LYS A 36 -9.20 -6.77 -3.15
CA LYS A 36 -9.06 -7.83 -4.15
C LYS A 36 -9.72 -7.43 -5.47
N GLU A 37 -10.94 -6.91 -5.40
CA GLU A 37 -11.74 -6.49 -6.56
C GLU A 37 -11.13 -5.28 -7.25
N ILE A 38 -10.80 -4.22 -6.50
CA ILE A 38 -10.20 -3.00 -7.04
C ILE A 38 -8.86 -3.29 -7.74
N LEU A 39 -8.03 -4.15 -7.14
CA LEU A 39 -6.69 -4.43 -7.64
C LEU A 39 -6.66 -5.57 -8.68
N GLY A 40 -7.75 -6.32 -8.84
CA GLY A 40 -7.83 -7.46 -9.77
C GLY A 40 -6.81 -8.55 -9.46
N VAL A 41 -6.63 -8.88 -8.16
CA VAL A 41 -5.60 -9.82 -7.69
C VAL A 41 -6.19 -11.09 -7.10
N THR A 42 -5.37 -12.13 -6.96
CA THR A 42 -5.73 -13.36 -6.25
C THR A 42 -5.57 -13.19 -4.74
N ASP A 43 -6.22 -14.08 -3.97
CA ASP A 43 -6.18 -14.04 -2.51
C ASP A 43 -4.76 -14.16 -1.97
N GLY A 44 -3.98 -15.10 -2.52
CA GLY A 44 -2.59 -15.32 -2.14
C GLY A 44 -1.71 -14.09 -2.39
N ASN A 45 -1.90 -13.44 -3.54
CA ASN A 45 -1.16 -12.20 -3.86
C ASN A 45 -1.50 -11.09 -2.87
N LEU A 46 -2.79 -10.82 -2.64
CA LEU A 46 -3.21 -9.78 -1.71
C LEU A 46 -2.69 -10.06 -0.29
N ALA A 47 -2.83 -11.30 0.19
CA ALA A 47 -2.37 -11.69 1.52
C ALA A 47 -0.85 -11.50 1.69
N SER A 48 -0.04 -11.99 0.75
CA SER A 48 1.42 -11.87 0.82
C SER A 48 1.90 -10.41 0.75
N HIS A 49 1.28 -9.58 -0.10
CA HIS A 49 1.66 -8.17 -0.21
C HIS A 49 1.17 -7.31 0.96
N ALA A 50 -0.04 -7.55 1.46
CA ALA A 50 -0.53 -6.89 2.67
C ALA A 50 0.35 -7.27 3.87
N LYS A 51 0.74 -8.54 4.00
CA LYS A 51 1.63 -8.99 5.08
C LYS A 51 2.99 -8.30 5.02
N ALA A 52 3.55 -8.11 3.82
CA ALA A 52 4.79 -7.36 3.65
C ALA A 52 4.66 -5.90 4.10
N LEU A 53 3.56 -5.22 3.73
CA LEU A 53 3.31 -3.84 4.19
C LEU A 53 3.08 -3.76 5.71
N GLU A 54 2.43 -4.75 6.30
CA GLU A 54 2.24 -4.86 7.75
C GLU A 54 3.59 -5.02 8.47
N ASN A 55 4.49 -5.84 7.94
CA ASN A 55 5.83 -6.04 8.51
C ASN A 55 6.67 -4.74 8.48
N GLU A 56 6.50 -3.91 7.45
CA GLU A 56 7.08 -2.56 7.36
C GLU A 56 6.33 -1.53 8.21
N LYS A 57 5.27 -1.94 8.92
CA LYS A 57 4.37 -1.09 9.73
C LYS A 57 3.64 -0.02 8.92
N TYR A 58 3.53 -0.19 7.60
CA TYR A 58 2.85 0.77 6.73
C TYR A 58 1.33 0.62 6.76
N ILE A 59 0.84 -0.57 7.11
CA ILE A 59 -0.57 -0.82 7.36
C ILE A 59 -0.77 -1.56 8.67
N THR A 60 -1.94 -1.41 9.28
CA THR A 60 -2.46 -2.36 10.27
C THR A 60 -3.48 -3.28 9.61
N VAL A 61 -3.55 -4.51 10.15
CA VAL A 61 -4.52 -5.53 9.73
C VAL A 61 -5.40 -5.88 10.93
N GLU A 62 -6.68 -5.55 10.84
CA GLU A 62 -7.66 -5.85 11.87
C GLU A 62 -8.55 -7.00 11.43
N LYS A 63 -8.62 -8.05 12.25
CA LYS A 63 -9.48 -9.22 12.00
C LYS A 63 -10.66 -9.17 12.95
N GLN A 64 -11.85 -9.18 12.39
CA GLN A 64 -13.11 -9.16 13.13
C GLN A 64 -14.10 -10.15 12.52
N PHE A 65 -15.20 -10.38 13.24
CA PHE A 65 -16.35 -11.11 12.70
C PHE A 65 -17.51 -10.13 12.53
N ILE A 66 -18.07 -10.08 11.33
CA ILE A 66 -19.33 -9.36 11.07
C ILE A 66 -20.41 -10.44 10.96
N GLY A 67 -21.21 -10.58 12.02
CA GLY A 67 -22.10 -11.72 12.20
C GLY A 67 -21.30 -13.02 12.33
N ARG A 68 -21.48 -13.96 11.38
CA ARG A 68 -20.76 -15.25 11.36
C ARG A 68 -19.61 -15.30 10.34
N LYS A 69 -19.31 -14.20 9.65
CA LYS A 69 -18.29 -14.17 8.60
C LYS A 69 -17.03 -13.45 9.10
N PRO A 70 -15.82 -14.02 8.90
CA PRO A 70 -14.59 -13.29 9.16
C PRO A 70 -14.48 -12.11 8.17
N ASN A 71 -14.07 -10.96 8.68
CA ASN A 71 -13.83 -9.74 7.91
C ASN A 71 -12.45 -9.20 8.31
N THR A 72 -11.59 -9.01 7.32
CA THR A 72 -10.25 -8.43 7.52
C THR A 72 -10.25 -7.03 6.94
N LYS A 73 -9.88 -6.06 7.77
CA LYS A 73 -9.83 -4.64 7.46
C LYS A 73 -8.38 -4.18 7.47
N TYR A 74 -8.02 -3.36 6.48
CA TYR A 74 -6.69 -2.81 6.29
C TYR A 74 -6.75 -1.29 6.46
N ILE A 75 -5.78 -0.72 7.17
CA ILE A 75 -5.73 0.71 7.49
C ILE A 75 -4.29 1.18 7.27
N ALA A 76 -4.08 2.27 6.54
CA ALA A 76 -2.76 2.86 6.42
C ALA A 76 -2.34 3.55 7.74
N THR A 77 -1.15 3.24 8.23
CA THR A 77 -0.60 3.88 9.42
C THR A 77 -0.09 5.29 9.11
N LYS A 78 0.20 6.09 10.13
CA LYS A 78 0.86 7.40 9.93
C LYS A 78 2.21 7.25 9.22
N GLU A 79 2.98 6.22 9.58
CA GLU A 79 4.28 5.91 8.97
C GLU A 79 4.12 5.48 7.50
N GLY A 80 3.15 4.62 7.21
CA GLY A 80 2.85 4.19 5.85
C GLY A 80 2.38 5.32 4.95
N LYS A 81 1.50 6.20 5.45
CA LYS A 81 1.03 7.38 4.71
C LYS A 81 2.19 8.32 4.38
N LYS A 82 3.06 8.59 5.35
CA LYS A 82 4.26 9.42 5.15
C LYS A 82 5.20 8.79 4.13
N ALA A 83 5.54 7.51 4.30
CA ALA A 83 6.45 6.80 3.41
C ALA A 83 5.91 6.73 1.96
N PHE A 84 4.60 6.55 1.81
CA PHE A 84 3.96 6.52 0.49
C PHE A 84 3.98 7.90 -0.17
N GLN A 85 3.68 8.96 0.59
CA GLN A 85 3.75 10.34 0.08
C GLN A 85 5.17 10.70 -0.38
N GLU A 86 6.19 10.39 0.43
CA GLU A 86 7.60 10.62 0.07
C GLU A 86 8.00 9.85 -1.21
N HIS A 87 7.47 8.64 -1.40
CA HIS A 87 7.70 7.85 -2.60
C HIS A 87 7.05 8.47 -3.85
N ILE A 88 5.81 8.94 -3.75
CA ILE A 88 5.12 9.63 -4.87
C ILE A 88 5.86 10.92 -5.22
N GLU A 89 6.26 11.74 -4.25
CA GLU A 89 7.06 12.95 -4.49
C GLU A 89 8.41 12.65 -5.15
N ALA A 90 9.04 11.53 -4.79
CA ALA A 90 10.27 11.09 -5.44
C ALA A 90 10.03 10.71 -6.91
N LEU A 91 8.93 10.00 -7.21
CA LEU A 91 8.53 9.68 -8.58
C LEU A 91 8.20 10.94 -9.39
N GLU A 92 7.47 11.89 -8.81
CA GLU A 92 7.14 13.17 -9.46
C GLU A 92 8.40 13.97 -9.79
N LYS A 93 9.38 14.02 -8.89
CA LYS A 93 10.68 14.67 -9.14
C LYS A 93 11.45 13.96 -10.25
N LEU A 94 11.41 12.63 -10.32
CA LEU A 94 12.05 11.88 -11.39
C LEU A 94 11.46 12.21 -12.76
N ILE A 95 10.13 12.30 -12.84
CA ILE A 95 9.41 12.62 -14.07
C ILE A 95 9.58 14.10 -14.44
N SER A 96 9.50 15.01 -13.48
CA SER A 96 9.61 16.46 -13.73
C SER A 96 10.98 16.89 -14.24
N ASN A 97 12.05 16.16 -13.88
CA ASN A 97 13.40 16.40 -14.39
C ASN A 97 13.62 15.91 -15.84
N GLN A 98 12.58 15.38 -16.52
CA GLN A 98 12.64 14.98 -17.93
C GLN A 98 12.21 16.09 -18.90
N ASN A 99 11.83 17.26 -18.40
CA ASN A 99 11.48 18.45 -19.20
C ASN A 99 12.58 19.51 -19.15
#